data_AF-A0A645CC41-F1
#
_entry.id   AF-A0A645CC41-F1
#
_cell.length_a   1.000
_cell.length_b   1.000
_cell.length_c   1.000
_cell.angle_alpha   90.00
_cell.angle_beta   90.00
_cell.angle_gamma   90.00
#
_symmetry.space_group_name_H-M   'P 1'
#
loop_
_entity.id
_entity.type
_entity.pdbx_description
1 polymer ?
#
loop_
_entity_poly.entity_id
_entity_poly.type
_entity_poly.pdbx_seq_one_letter_code
_entity_poly.pdbx_strand_id
1 'polypeptide(L)'
;MNDHKKEYLLKIFSRTNRKDTENYVLTGIWHRLNNFNIKPVTQQYVKTDEGRYALLDLFFPAINFAIEVDEPHHTNQKEQDEVRMEDVLTALVSDDWRACNHSTTSDLVFRVTTNEKSIEEIDEQISHAVEIIKEKIAAMGTELEWLTYEEELARIKSQETFSIGNNFGFRYIKDIANTIFGRDYNNLQRCYIKNIDAEHRLSLHCPKLAILKAGEKIAPAKGWLNELSDDWSTFSQSNKDKDRNKLLAEFKEEKKSGTRRATFAQYRDHLGFIRYRFVGVFEYDSFENKNGIDIFYHRRVQDEVKIVHPKKN
;
A
#
# COMPACT_ATOMS: atom_id res chain seq x y z
N MET A 1 -13.54 -20.44 17.33
CA MET A 1 -12.28 -20.40 16.59
C MET A 1 -12.33 -19.18 15.69
N ASN A 2 -11.42 -18.23 15.83
CA ASN A 2 -11.44 -17.03 14.99
C ASN A 2 -10.71 -17.34 13.67
N ASP A 3 -11.47 -17.50 12.58
CA ASP A 3 -10.91 -17.74 11.25
C ASP A 3 -10.67 -16.40 10.56
N HIS A 4 -9.39 -16.00 10.50
CA HIS A 4 -8.98 -14.72 9.94
C HIS A 4 -9.34 -14.57 8.45
N LYS A 5 -9.35 -15.67 7.68
CA LYS A 5 -9.75 -15.66 6.27
C LYS A 5 -11.24 -15.39 6.17
N LYS A 6 -12.05 -16.08 6.98
CA LYS A 6 -13.50 -15.84 7.06
C LYS A 6 -13.81 -14.38 7.42
N GLU A 7 -13.22 -13.83 8.48
CA GLU A 7 -13.47 -12.43 8.87
C GLU A 7 -13.09 -11.43 7.76
N TYR A 8 -12.00 -11.70 7.04
CA TYR A 8 -11.57 -10.88 5.91
C TYR A 8 -12.54 -10.96 4.73
N LEU A 9 -12.91 -12.18 4.32
CA LEU A 9 -13.82 -12.43 3.19
C LEU A 9 -15.19 -11.78 3.41
N LEU A 10 -15.75 -11.92 4.62
CA LEU A 10 -17.03 -11.28 4.97
C LEU A 10 -16.95 -9.75 4.85
N LYS A 11 -15.82 -9.13 5.24
CA LYS A 11 -15.63 -7.68 5.12
C LYS A 11 -15.46 -7.22 3.67
N ILE A 12 -14.70 -7.93 2.83
CA ILE A 12 -14.45 -7.45 1.45
C ILE A 12 -15.69 -7.60 0.56
N PHE A 13 -16.45 -8.69 0.68
CA PHE A 13 -17.62 -8.92 -0.18
C PHE A 13 -18.83 -8.10 0.27
N SER A 14 -19.02 -7.88 1.57
CA SER A 14 -20.12 -7.02 2.06
C SER A 14 -20.03 -5.56 1.58
N ARG A 15 -18.85 -5.07 1.19
CA ARG A 15 -18.67 -3.71 0.65
C ARG A 15 -19.18 -3.56 -0.78
N THR A 16 -19.18 -4.64 -1.55
CA THR A 16 -19.60 -4.66 -2.96
C THR A 16 -21.12 -4.76 -3.12
N ASN A 17 -21.87 -5.04 -2.04
CA ASN A 17 -23.34 -5.20 -2.03
C ASN A 17 -24.16 -3.98 -2.48
N ARG A 18 -23.53 -2.85 -2.83
CA ARG A 18 -24.24 -1.65 -3.34
C ARG A 18 -24.31 -1.60 -4.87
N LYS A 19 -23.58 -2.50 -5.54
CA LYS A 19 -23.60 -2.70 -6.99
C LYS A 19 -23.96 -4.17 -7.21
N ASP A 20 -25.25 -4.44 -7.45
CA ASP A 20 -25.80 -5.80 -7.44
C ASP A 20 -25.12 -6.70 -8.48
N THR A 21 -24.80 -6.16 -9.65
CA THR A 21 -24.14 -6.89 -10.73
C THR A 21 -22.65 -7.14 -10.43
N GLU A 22 -21.90 -6.13 -9.97
CA GLU A 22 -20.53 -6.29 -9.44
C GLU A 22 -20.50 -7.41 -8.40
N ASN A 23 -21.38 -7.33 -7.39
CA ASN A 23 -21.42 -8.34 -6.33
C ASN A 23 -21.68 -9.76 -6.85
N TYR A 24 -22.63 -9.92 -7.78
CA TYR A 24 -22.92 -11.21 -8.40
C TYR A 24 -21.69 -11.78 -9.12
N VAL A 25 -21.02 -10.98 -9.94
CA VAL A 25 -19.84 -11.39 -10.70
C VAL A 25 -18.69 -11.76 -9.75
N LEU A 26 -18.35 -10.87 -8.81
CA LEU A 26 -17.21 -11.08 -7.92
C LEU A 26 -17.39 -12.29 -7.01
N THR A 27 -18.59 -12.47 -6.44
CA THR A 27 -18.90 -13.64 -5.60
C THR A 27 -18.97 -14.93 -6.42
N GLY A 28 -19.49 -14.88 -7.65
CA GLY A 28 -19.50 -16.00 -8.59
C GLY A 28 -18.09 -16.49 -8.91
N ILE A 29 -17.16 -15.58 -9.24
CA ILE A 29 -15.75 -15.89 -9.47
C ILE A 29 -15.14 -16.52 -8.21
N TRP A 30 -15.29 -15.88 -7.05
CA TRP A 30 -14.69 -16.35 -5.81
C TRP A 30 -15.13 -17.76 -5.40
N HIS A 31 -16.45 -18.02 -5.44
CA HIS A 31 -16.99 -19.32 -5.05
C HIS A 31 -16.62 -20.45 -6.03
N ARG A 32 -16.52 -20.17 -7.34
CA ARG A 32 -16.09 -21.14 -8.36
C ARG A 32 -14.59 -21.38 -8.37
N LEU A 33 -13.79 -20.37 -8.01
CA LEU A 33 -12.36 -20.51 -7.87
C LEU A 33 -12.02 -21.53 -6.78
N ASN A 34 -12.78 -21.52 -5.67
CA ASN A 34 -12.71 -22.49 -4.58
C ASN A 34 -11.28 -22.75 -4.08
N ASN A 35 -10.49 -21.68 -3.95
CA ASN A 35 -9.12 -21.72 -3.48
C ASN A 35 -8.94 -20.72 -2.33
N PHE A 36 -8.88 -21.20 -1.09
CA PHE A 36 -8.73 -20.37 0.10
C PHE A 36 -7.28 -19.95 0.39
N ASN A 37 -6.34 -20.30 -0.49
CA ASN A 37 -4.93 -19.94 -0.35
C ASN A 37 -4.54 -18.73 -1.18
N ILE A 38 -5.40 -18.31 -2.13
CA ILE A 38 -5.24 -17.04 -2.82
C ILE A 38 -6.01 -15.94 -2.08
N LYS A 39 -5.36 -14.81 -1.83
CA LYS A 39 -5.96 -13.67 -1.15
C LYS A 39 -6.61 -12.72 -2.18
N PRO A 40 -7.94 -12.53 -2.17
CA PRO A 40 -8.61 -11.53 -2.98
C PRO A 40 -8.53 -10.14 -2.36
N VAL A 41 -8.57 -9.09 -3.16
CA VAL A 41 -8.69 -7.68 -2.75
C VAL A 41 -9.78 -7.05 -3.60
N THR A 42 -10.80 -6.45 -2.98
CA THR A 42 -11.86 -5.73 -3.73
C THR A 42 -11.64 -4.23 -3.69
N GLN A 43 -12.07 -3.54 -4.76
CA GLN A 43 -12.04 -2.08 -4.88
C GLN A 43 -10.63 -1.52 -4.64
N GLN A 44 -9.64 -2.06 -5.36
CA GLN A 44 -8.24 -1.66 -5.26
C GLN A 44 -7.97 -0.50 -6.22
N TYR A 45 -7.62 0.67 -5.71
CA TYR A 45 -7.12 1.75 -6.56
C TYR A 45 -5.74 1.39 -7.11
N VAL A 46 -5.47 1.73 -8.36
CA VAL A 46 -4.17 1.57 -9.03
C VAL A 46 -3.83 2.83 -9.82
N LYS A 47 -2.54 3.12 -9.97
CA LYS A 47 -2.06 4.25 -10.77
C LYS A 47 -1.76 3.77 -12.20
N THR A 48 -2.40 4.44 -13.16
CA THR A 48 -2.17 4.22 -14.60
C THR A 48 -0.90 4.93 -15.08
N ASP A 49 -0.40 4.55 -16.25
CA ASP A 49 0.81 5.15 -16.85
C ASP A 49 0.63 6.64 -17.18
N GLU A 50 -0.61 7.06 -17.39
CA GLU A 50 -0.99 8.45 -17.62
C GLU A 50 -1.09 9.29 -16.33
N GLY A 51 -0.75 8.70 -15.19
CA GLY A 51 -0.82 9.36 -13.88
C GLY A 51 -2.25 9.48 -13.32
N ARG A 52 -3.24 8.89 -13.98
CA ARG A 52 -4.63 8.79 -13.50
C ARG A 52 -4.79 7.60 -12.57
N TYR A 53 -5.81 7.63 -11.71
CA TYR A 53 -6.16 6.51 -10.85
C TYR A 53 -7.32 5.73 -11.47
N ALA A 54 -7.23 4.39 -11.42
CA ALA A 54 -8.29 3.47 -11.79
C ALA A 54 -8.67 2.62 -10.58
N LEU A 55 -9.90 2.13 -10.54
CA LEU A 55 -10.40 1.25 -9.48
C LEU A 55 -10.59 -0.15 -10.07
N LEU A 56 -9.91 -1.14 -9.49
CA LEU A 56 -10.09 -2.55 -9.83
C LEU A 56 -11.14 -3.18 -8.90
N ASP A 57 -12.15 -3.83 -9.46
CA ASP A 57 -13.25 -4.41 -8.67
C ASP A 57 -12.78 -5.61 -7.85
N LEU A 58 -11.98 -6.49 -8.46
CA LEU A 58 -11.34 -7.62 -7.78
C LEU A 58 -9.90 -7.80 -8.28
N PHE A 59 -8.96 -7.91 -7.36
CA PHE A 59 -7.54 -8.07 -7.63
C PHE A 59 -6.95 -9.23 -6.82
N PHE A 60 -6.07 -9.99 -7.44
CA PHE A 60 -5.32 -11.08 -6.84
C PHE A 60 -3.83 -10.76 -6.86
N PRO A 61 -3.27 -10.22 -5.75
CA PRO A 61 -1.88 -9.78 -5.72
C PRO A 61 -0.88 -10.88 -6.06
N ALA A 62 -1.13 -12.12 -5.63
CA ALA A 62 -0.20 -13.23 -5.80
C ALA A 62 0.09 -13.59 -7.27
N ILE A 63 -0.87 -13.38 -8.16
CA ILE A 63 -0.76 -13.64 -9.62
C ILE A 63 -0.76 -12.35 -10.44
N ASN A 64 -0.76 -11.20 -9.77
CA ASN A 64 -0.93 -9.88 -10.35
C ASN A 64 -2.02 -9.83 -11.45
N PHE A 65 -3.24 -10.23 -11.10
CA PHE A 65 -4.36 -10.30 -12.04
C PHE A 65 -5.62 -9.67 -11.46
N ALA A 66 -6.36 -8.94 -12.28
CA ALA A 66 -7.53 -8.20 -11.90
C ALA A 66 -8.76 -8.55 -12.75
N ILE A 67 -9.93 -8.33 -12.17
CA ILE A 67 -11.24 -8.37 -12.82
C ILE A 67 -11.86 -6.97 -12.71
N GLU A 68 -12.41 -6.49 -13.82
CA GLU A 68 -13.19 -5.27 -13.92
C GLU A 68 -14.59 -5.62 -14.45
N VAL A 69 -15.64 -5.12 -13.81
CA VAL A 69 -17.03 -5.37 -14.19
C VAL A 69 -17.55 -4.14 -14.93
N ASP A 70 -17.85 -4.32 -16.22
CA ASP A 70 -18.38 -3.27 -17.07
C ASP A 70 -19.92 -3.27 -16.98
N GLU A 71 -20.45 -2.41 -16.11
CA GLU A 71 -21.88 -2.17 -15.94
C GLU A 71 -22.36 -1.00 -16.83
N PRO A 72 -23.59 -1.07 -17.40
CA PRO A 72 -24.16 0.08 -18.10
C PRO A 72 -24.21 1.29 -17.15
N HIS A 73 -23.54 2.38 -17.53
CA HIS A 73 -23.42 3.58 -16.71
C HIS A 73 -24.77 4.05 -16.17
N HIS A 74 -25.03 3.85 -14.87
CA HIS A 74 -25.96 4.70 -14.16
C HIS A 74 -25.38 6.12 -14.17
N THR A 75 -25.96 6.96 -15.01
CA THR A 75 -25.58 8.35 -15.32
C THR A 75 -25.69 9.32 -14.12
N ASN A 76 -25.75 8.80 -12.89
CA ASN A 76 -26.03 9.57 -11.68
C ASN A 76 -25.03 9.40 -10.54
N GLN A 77 -23.89 8.76 -10.77
CA GLN A 77 -22.76 8.90 -9.85
C GLN A 77 -21.67 9.68 -10.56
N LYS A 78 -21.71 11.01 -10.36
CA LYS A 78 -20.48 11.76 -10.10
C LYS A 78 -19.80 11.04 -8.93
N GLU A 79 -19.10 9.94 -9.20
CA GLU A 79 -18.14 9.41 -8.24
C GLU A 79 -17.20 10.57 -7.98
N GLN A 80 -17.27 11.04 -6.73
CA GLN A 80 -16.70 12.30 -6.30
C GLN A 80 -15.22 12.31 -6.64
N ASP A 81 -14.84 13.14 -7.62
CA ASP A 81 -13.46 13.47 -8.00
C ASP A 81 -12.72 14.22 -6.87
N GLU A 82 -12.58 13.55 -5.72
CA GLU A 82 -11.56 13.82 -4.73
C GLU A 82 -10.88 12.49 -4.43
N VAL A 83 -10.00 12.05 -5.33
CA VAL A 83 -9.04 10.99 -5.00
C VAL A 83 -8.29 11.47 -3.75
N ARG A 84 -8.58 10.87 -2.60
CA ARG A 84 -7.91 11.26 -1.36
C ARG A 84 -6.46 10.88 -1.49
N MET A 85 -5.54 11.63 -0.89
CA MET A 85 -4.13 11.19 -0.86
C MET A 85 -3.96 9.82 -0.18
N GLU A 86 -4.93 9.38 0.62
CA GLU A 86 -5.01 8.02 1.15
C GLU A 86 -5.29 6.97 0.06
N ASP A 87 -6.15 7.30 -0.91
CA ASP A 87 -6.47 6.47 -2.08
C ASP A 87 -5.31 6.48 -3.08
N VAL A 88 -4.68 7.65 -3.28
CA VAL A 88 -3.41 7.81 -4.00
C VAL A 88 -2.32 6.93 -3.38
N LEU A 89 -2.15 6.95 -2.06
CA LEU A 89 -1.13 6.11 -1.45
C LEU A 89 -1.49 4.64 -1.63
N THR A 90 -2.74 4.23 -1.45
CA THR A 90 -3.19 2.85 -1.72
C THR A 90 -2.89 2.42 -3.16
N ALA A 91 -3.03 3.34 -4.13
CA ALA A 91 -2.73 3.12 -5.54
C ALA A 91 -1.24 3.13 -5.90
N LEU A 92 -0.46 3.98 -5.23
CA LEU A 92 1.00 3.99 -5.33
C LEU A 92 1.59 2.77 -4.61
N VAL A 93 0.96 2.32 -3.52
CA VAL A 93 1.27 1.09 -2.78
C VAL A 93 1.05 -0.12 -3.72
N SER A 94 0.04 -0.10 -4.58
CA SER A 94 -0.10 -1.10 -5.65
C SER A 94 0.84 -0.88 -6.86
N ASP A 95 1.99 -0.20 -6.70
CA ASP A 95 3.05 -0.07 -7.73
C ASP A 95 3.54 -1.42 -8.31
N ASP A 96 3.05 -2.57 -7.84
CA ASP A 96 3.13 -3.87 -8.52
C ASP A 96 2.57 -3.81 -9.96
N TRP A 97 1.69 -2.84 -10.28
CA TRP A 97 1.32 -2.56 -11.67
C TRP A 97 2.53 -2.15 -12.53
N ARG A 98 3.46 -1.35 -11.99
CA ARG A 98 4.66 -0.89 -12.72
C ARG A 98 5.79 -1.91 -12.76
N ALA A 99 5.77 -2.93 -11.89
CA ALA A 99 6.66 -4.08 -12.04
C ALA A 99 6.32 -4.92 -13.29
N CYS A 100 5.17 -4.67 -13.93
CA CYS A 100 4.78 -5.27 -15.21
C CYS A 100 5.24 -4.47 -16.43
N ASN A 101 6.49 -4.02 -16.46
CA ASN A 101 7.12 -3.64 -17.71
C ASN A 101 7.52 -4.91 -18.48
N HIS A 102 6.55 -5.62 -19.09
CA HIS A 102 6.73 -6.44 -20.31
C HIS A 102 5.46 -7.13 -20.86
N SER A 103 4.26 -6.91 -20.30
CA SER A 103 3.01 -7.41 -20.90
C SER A 103 2.08 -6.25 -21.23
N THR A 104 1.48 -6.30 -22.41
CA THR A 104 0.34 -5.46 -22.76
C THR A 104 -0.73 -5.53 -21.66
N THR A 105 -1.27 -4.37 -21.30
CA THR A 105 -2.31 -4.12 -20.27
C THR A 105 -3.47 -5.13 -20.29
N SER A 106 -3.74 -5.76 -21.43
CA SER A 106 -4.77 -6.79 -21.64
C SER A 106 -4.54 -8.10 -20.90
N ASP A 107 -3.31 -8.48 -20.55
CA ASP A 107 -3.02 -9.80 -19.97
C ASP A 107 -3.15 -9.84 -18.44
N LEU A 108 -3.34 -8.65 -17.84
CA LEU A 108 -3.40 -8.44 -16.39
C LEU A 108 -4.82 -8.13 -15.90
N VAL A 109 -5.73 -7.73 -16.80
CA VAL A 109 -7.11 -7.37 -16.45
C VAL A 109 -8.07 -8.11 -17.36
N PHE A 110 -9.01 -8.84 -16.79
CA PHE A 110 -10.12 -9.44 -17.52
C PHE A 110 -11.40 -8.64 -17.25
N ARG A 111 -12.11 -8.27 -18.32
CA ARG A 111 -13.34 -7.50 -18.24
C ARG A 111 -14.54 -8.42 -18.36
N VAL A 112 -15.46 -8.33 -17.42
CA VAL A 112 -16.78 -8.98 -17.49
C VAL A 112 -17.78 -7.95 -17.95
N THR A 113 -18.24 -8.04 -19.19
CA THR A 113 -19.27 -7.15 -19.74
C THR A 113 -20.65 -7.67 -19.36
N THR A 114 -21.44 -6.80 -18.73
CA THR A 114 -22.78 -7.17 -18.23
C THR A 114 -23.90 -6.47 -19.01
N ASN A 115 -23.58 -5.40 -19.75
CA ASN A 115 -24.55 -4.68 -20.55
C ASN A 115 -25.11 -5.54 -21.68
N GLU A 116 -26.45 -5.56 -21.82
CA GLU A 116 -27.16 -6.30 -22.87
C GLU A 116 -26.83 -7.81 -22.93
N LYS A 117 -26.35 -8.39 -21.81
CA LYS A 117 -26.00 -9.80 -21.69
C LYS A 117 -27.06 -10.57 -20.91
N SER A 118 -27.32 -11.81 -21.34
CA SER A 118 -28.10 -12.76 -20.54
C SER A 118 -27.31 -13.24 -19.32
N ILE A 119 -28.01 -13.84 -18.36
CA ILE A 119 -27.35 -14.40 -17.17
C ILE A 119 -26.40 -15.54 -17.56
N GLU A 120 -26.74 -16.33 -18.57
CA GLU A 120 -25.89 -17.40 -19.11
C GLU A 120 -24.62 -16.84 -19.75
N GLU A 121 -24.71 -15.76 -20.52
CA GLU A 121 -23.54 -15.10 -21.12
C GLU A 121 -22.61 -14.48 -20.06
N ILE A 122 -23.17 -13.95 -18.97
CA ILE A 122 -22.38 -13.47 -17.83
C ILE A 122 -21.73 -14.66 -17.10
N ASP A 123 -22.46 -15.77 -16.95
CA ASP A 123 -21.98 -16.98 -16.30
C ASP A 123 -20.79 -17.63 -17.02
N GLU A 124 -20.85 -17.65 -18.36
CA GLU A 124 -19.76 -18.10 -19.23
C GLU A 124 -18.51 -17.23 -19.06
N GLN A 125 -18.68 -15.90 -19.00
CA GLN A 125 -17.56 -14.97 -18.75
C GLN A 125 -16.94 -15.17 -17.36
N ILE A 126 -17.77 -15.39 -16.32
CA ILE A 126 -17.28 -15.73 -14.98
C ILE A 126 -16.47 -17.03 -15.01
N SER A 127 -16.96 -18.04 -15.73
CA SER A 127 -16.28 -19.33 -15.84
C SER A 127 -14.92 -19.19 -16.53
N HIS A 128 -14.85 -18.42 -17.61
CA HIS A 128 -13.60 -18.12 -18.31
C HIS A 128 -12.62 -17.32 -17.43
N ALA A 129 -13.10 -16.32 -16.66
CA ALA A 129 -12.26 -15.60 -15.71
C ALA A 129 -11.63 -16.55 -14.66
N VAL A 130 -12.41 -17.51 -14.15
CA VAL A 130 -11.94 -18.52 -13.19
C VAL A 130 -10.88 -19.43 -13.80
N GLU A 131 -11.03 -19.82 -15.08
CA GLU A 131 -10.04 -20.61 -15.81
C GLU A 131 -8.71 -19.86 -15.92
N ILE A 132 -8.73 -18.59 -16.36
CA ILE A 132 -7.53 -17.75 -16.47
C ILE A 132 -6.83 -17.63 -15.10
N ILE A 133 -7.59 -17.42 -14.02
CA ILE A 133 -7.02 -17.33 -12.66
C ILE A 133 -6.34 -18.66 -12.29
N LYS A 134 -6.99 -19.81 -12.54
CA LYS A 134 -6.41 -21.13 -12.26
C LYS A 134 -5.14 -21.39 -13.07
N GLU A 135 -5.12 -21.01 -14.35
CA GLU A 135 -3.94 -21.12 -15.21
C GLU A 135 -2.78 -20.28 -14.68
N LYS A 136 -3.04 -19.02 -14.29
CA LYS A 136 -2.01 -18.15 -13.71
C LYS A 136 -1.48 -18.70 -12.38
N ILE A 137 -2.34 -19.24 -11.52
CA ILE A 137 -1.92 -19.91 -10.28
C ILE A 137 -1.02 -21.11 -10.60
N ALA A 138 -1.42 -21.95 -11.56
CA ALA A 138 -0.64 -23.11 -11.96
C ALA A 138 0.73 -22.72 -12.56
N ALA A 139 0.77 -21.63 -13.34
CA ALA A 139 1.98 -21.11 -13.96
C ALA A 139 3.00 -20.56 -12.96
N MET A 140 2.59 -20.16 -11.74
CA MET A 140 3.53 -19.74 -10.70
C MET A 140 4.48 -20.86 -10.27
N GLY A 141 4.05 -22.13 -10.36
CA GLY A 141 4.85 -23.28 -9.94
C GLY A 141 5.11 -23.37 -8.43
N THR A 142 4.50 -22.50 -7.62
CA THR A 142 4.63 -22.47 -6.17
C THR A 142 3.26 -22.60 -5.51
N GLU A 143 3.18 -23.33 -4.40
CA GLU A 143 1.97 -23.40 -3.62
C GLU A 143 1.66 -22.02 -3.00
N LEU A 144 0.42 -21.56 -3.22
CA LEU A 144 -0.05 -20.33 -2.60
C LEU A 144 -0.30 -20.58 -1.13
N GLU A 145 0.05 -19.59 -0.31
CA GLU A 145 -0.26 -19.59 1.11
C GLU A 145 -0.82 -18.24 1.51
N TRP A 146 -2.04 -18.25 2.06
CA TRP A 146 -2.62 -17.06 2.66
C TRP A 146 -2.35 -17.08 4.16
N LEU A 147 -1.22 -16.46 4.48
CA LEU A 147 -0.67 -16.33 5.83
C LEU A 147 -1.48 -15.35 6.69
N THR A 148 -1.50 -15.63 8.00
CA THR A 148 -1.90 -14.66 9.02
C THR A 148 -0.91 -13.51 9.10
N TYR A 149 -1.29 -12.44 9.80
CA TYR A 149 -0.38 -11.31 10.00
C TYR A 149 0.87 -11.72 10.79
N GLU A 150 0.71 -12.56 11.80
CA GLU A 150 1.78 -13.05 12.64
C GLU A 150 2.74 -13.97 11.88
N GLU A 151 2.22 -14.84 11.00
CA GLU A 151 3.04 -15.67 10.12
C GLU A 151 3.77 -14.84 9.06
N GLU A 152 3.13 -13.80 8.50
CA GLU A 152 3.79 -12.85 7.60
C GLU A 152 4.94 -12.12 8.29
N LEU A 153 4.74 -11.67 9.54
CA LEU A 153 5.83 -11.07 10.32
C LEU A 153 6.97 -12.06 10.54
N ALA A 154 6.67 -13.33 10.84
CA ALA A 154 7.69 -14.36 11.01
C ALA A 154 8.46 -14.63 9.70
N ARG A 155 7.75 -14.67 8.57
CA ARG A 155 8.33 -14.82 7.22
C ARG A 155 9.21 -13.64 6.85
N ILE A 156 8.77 -12.41 7.10
CA ILE A 156 9.59 -11.21 6.85
C ILE A 156 10.81 -11.25 7.75
N LYS A 157 10.64 -11.56 9.04
CA LYS A 157 11.74 -11.60 10.01
C LYS A 157 12.82 -12.61 9.63
N SER A 158 12.53 -13.66 8.86
CA SER A 158 13.54 -14.63 8.42
C SER A 158 14.34 -14.19 7.18
N GLN A 159 13.95 -13.10 6.52
CA GLN A 159 14.64 -12.54 5.37
C GLN A 159 15.89 -11.75 5.78
N GLU A 160 16.78 -11.50 4.81
CA GLU A 160 17.97 -10.66 5.03
C GLU A 160 17.67 -9.16 4.85
N THR A 161 16.80 -8.83 3.90
CA THR A 161 16.41 -7.46 3.58
C THR A 161 14.90 -7.33 3.47
N PHE A 162 14.43 -6.09 3.62
CA PHE A 162 13.05 -5.69 3.38
C PHE A 162 13.04 -4.51 2.42
N SER A 163 12.35 -4.66 1.30
CA SER A 163 12.30 -3.72 0.19
C SER A 163 10.91 -3.12 0.01
N ILE A 164 10.84 -2.05 -0.80
CA ILE A 164 9.56 -1.47 -1.25
C ILE A 164 8.70 -2.48 -2.02
N GLY A 165 9.32 -3.50 -2.63
CA GLY A 165 8.67 -4.56 -3.41
C GLY A 165 8.05 -5.66 -2.56
N ASN A 166 8.33 -5.75 -1.26
CA ASN A 166 7.67 -6.73 -0.38
C ASN A 166 6.16 -6.48 -0.22
N ASN A 167 5.66 -5.30 -0.58
CA ASN A 167 4.25 -4.93 -0.58
C ASN A 167 3.49 -5.29 0.74
N PHE A 168 4.17 -5.18 1.88
CA PHE A 168 3.59 -5.52 3.18
C PHE A 168 3.22 -4.27 3.99
N GLY A 169 1.96 -4.21 4.41
CA GLY A 169 1.42 -3.17 5.28
C GLY A 169 1.42 -3.59 6.75
N PHE A 170 2.37 -3.08 7.53
CA PHE A 170 2.43 -3.32 8.98
C PHE A 170 1.21 -2.70 9.68
N ARG A 171 0.64 -3.42 10.66
CA ARG A 171 -0.46 -2.91 11.49
C ARG A 171 0.03 -1.92 12.54
N TYR A 172 1.21 -2.16 13.10
CA TYR A 172 1.73 -1.40 14.24
C TYR A 172 3.20 -0.99 14.06
N ILE A 173 3.55 0.19 14.58
CA ILE A 173 4.94 0.69 14.56
C ILE A 173 5.88 -0.23 15.37
N LYS A 174 5.39 -0.82 16.47
CA LYS A 174 6.16 -1.81 17.23
C LYS A 174 6.58 -3.01 16.38
N ASP A 175 5.73 -3.45 15.46
CA ASP A 175 6.04 -4.62 14.64
C ASP A 175 7.12 -4.29 13.62
N ILE A 176 7.12 -3.06 13.07
CA ILE A 176 8.24 -2.57 12.25
C ILE A 176 9.54 -2.61 13.05
N ALA A 177 9.54 -2.01 14.24
CA ALA A 177 10.73 -1.96 15.09
C ALA A 177 11.25 -3.36 15.46
N ASN A 178 10.35 -4.29 15.79
CA ASN A 178 10.70 -5.62 16.27
C ASN A 178 11.07 -6.59 15.13
N THR A 179 10.41 -6.46 13.98
CA THR A 179 10.59 -7.35 12.82
C THR A 179 11.79 -6.93 11.99
N ILE A 180 11.91 -5.63 11.68
CA ILE A 180 12.96 -5.12 10.78
C ILE A 180 14.22 -4.74 11.55
N PHE A 181 14.10 -4.16 12.74
CA PHE A 181 15.24 -3.58 13.46
C PHE A 181 15.64 -4.36 14.73
N GLY A 182 15.14 -5.59 14.87
CA GLY A 182 15.53 -6.49 15.97
C GLY A 182 15.25 -5.93 17.37
N ARG A 183 14.28 -5.01 17.50
CA ARG A 183 13.87 -4.44 18.78
C ARG A 183 12.88 -5.36 19.50
N ASP A 184 12.56 -5.02 20.75
CA ASP A 184 11.62 -5.78 21.59
C ASP A 184 10.66 -4.85 22.32
N TYR A 185 9.89 -4.07 21.55
CA TYR A 185 8.89 -3.15 22.08
C TYR A 185 7.54 -3.86 22.26
N ASN A 186 6.99 -3.79 23.48
CA ASN A 186 5.62 -4.24 23.78
C ASN A 186 4.55 -3.26 23.24
N ASN A 187 4.83 -1.96 23.33
CA ASN A 187 3.97 -0.89 22.83
C ASN A 187 4.86 0.24 22.29
N LEU A 188 4.48 0.79 21.13
CA LEU A 188 5.18 1.88 20.49
C LEU A 188 4.22 2.69 19.62
N GLN A 189 4.06 3.97 19.97
CA GLN A 189 3.18 4.91 19.26
C GLN A 189 3.92 6.12 18.68
N ARG A 190 5.22 6.27 18.98
CA ARG A 190 6.02 7.38 18.47
C ARG A 190 6.35 7.14 17.00
N CYS A 191 6.08 8.13 16.15
CA CYS A 191 6.33 8.10 14.72
C CYS A 191 7.80 8.33 14.33
N TYR A 192 8.69 8.64 15.27
CA TYR A 192 10.10 8.83 15.00
C TYR A 192 10.95 8.26 16.12
N ILE A 193 11.93 7.42 15.78
CA ILE A 193 12.87 6.82 16.72
C ILE A 193 14.27 7.00 16.16
N LYS A 194 15.05 7.84 16.85
CA LYS A 194 16.45 8.08 16.49
C LYS A 194 17.28 6.83 16.74
N ASN A 195 18.27 6.58 15.87
CA ASN A 195 19.26 5.51 16.03
C ASN A 195 18.61 4.13 16.25
N ILE A 196 17.53 3.84 15.51
CA ILE A 196 16.88 2.52 15.53
C ILE A 196 17.82 1.41 15.04
N ASP A 197 18.83 1.76 14.26
CA ASP A 197 19.97 0.91 13.92
C ASP A 197 21.22 1.78 13.89
N ALA A 198 22.05 1.67 14.93
CA ALA A 198 23.26 2.49 15.06
C ALA A 198 24.36 2.07 14.08
N GLU A 199 24.44 0.79 13.73
CA GLU A 199 25.45 0.26 12.80
C GLU A 199 25.23 0.85 11.40
N HIS A 200 23.98 0.92 10.96
CA HIS A 200 23.61 1.47 9.65
C HIS A 200 23.21 2.96 9.69
N ARG A 201 23.33 3.62 10.85
CA ARG A 201 22.95 5.03 11.07
C ARG A 201 21.50 5.32 10.66
N LEU A 202 20.58 4.42 10.99
CA LEU A 202 19.16 4.57 10.65
C LEU A 202 18.37 5.09 11.83
N SER A 203 17.41 5.95 11.52
CA SER A 203 16.27 6.29 12.37
C SER A 203 14.99 5.73 11.74
N LEU A 204 14.06 5.26 12.57
CA LEU A 204 12.73 4.84 12.12
C LEU A 204 11.85 6.07 11.98
N HIS A 205 11.18 6.20 10.84
CA HIS A 205 10.24 7.28 10.58
C HIS A 205 8.92 6.71 10.05
N CYS A 206 7.82 6.92 10.79
CA CYS A 206 6.48 6.47 10.42
C CYS A 206 5.53 7.67 10.25
N PRO A 207 5.73 8.51 9.21
CA PRO A 207 4.97 9.75 9.05
C PRO A 207 3.51 9.46 8.71
N LYS A 208 2.64 10.35 9.16
CA LYS A 208 1.29 10.47 8.62
C LYS A 208 1.33 11.43 7.45
N LEU A 209 0.96 10.97 6.26
CA LEU A 209 0.92 11.83 5.09
C LEU A 209 -0.24 12.82 5.20
N ALA A 210 -0.07 13.99 4.59
CA ALA A 210 -1.12 14.97 4.47
C ALA A 210 -2.37 14.34 3.81
N ILE A 211 -3.51 14.98 3.97
CA ILE A 211 -4.76 14.53 3.35
C ILE A 211 -5.25 15.66 2.46
N LEU A 212 -5.64 15.36 1.22
CA LEU A 212 -6.37 16.31 0.38
C LEU A 212 -7.85 16.26 0.75
N LYS A 213 -8.44 17.42 1.01
CA LYS A 213 -9.87 17.59 1.27
C LYS A 213 -10.32 18.90 0.65
N ALA A 214 -11.29 18.86 -0.27
CA ALA A 214 -11.75 20.06 -0.99
C ALA A 214 -10.61 20.84 -1.68
N GLY A 215 -9.62 20.13 -2.24
CA GLY A 215 -8.45 20.73 -2.90
C GLY A 215 -7.38 21.28 -1.95
N GLU A 216 -7.59 21.24 -0.63
CA GLU A 216 -6.63 21.72 0.36
C GLU A 216 -5.89 20.58 1.06
N LYS A 217 -4.60 20.79 1.34
CA LYS A 217 -3.76 19.85 2.09
C LYS A 217 -3.92 20.08 3.59
N ILE A 218 -4.33 19.05 4.30
CA ILE A 218 -4.58 19.07 5.74
C ILE A 218 -3.53 18.21 6.45
N ALA A 219 -2.97 18.75 7.53
CA ALA A 219 -2.08 18.03 8.43
C ALA A 219 -2.89 17.06 9.32
N PRO A 220 -2.69 15.74 9.22
CA PRO A 220 -3.45 14.78 10.02
C PRO A 220 -3.04 14.75 11.49
N ALA A 221 -1.87 15.32 11.83
CA ALA A 221 -1.38 15.35 13.21
C ALA A 221 -0.38 16.48 13.45
N LYS A 222 -0.62 17.25 14.53
CA LYS A 222 0.34 18.19 15.13
C LYS A 222 0.97 19.19 14.13
N GLY A 223 0.19 19.65 13.15
CA GLY A 223 0.62 20.64 12.15
C GLY A 223 1.59 20.13 11.09
N TRP A 224 1.96 18.84 11.09
CA TRP A 224 2.85 18.28 10.08
C TRP A 224 2.11 18.01 8.76
N LEU A 225 2.54 18.69 7.70
CA LEU A 225 2.18 18.39 6.32
C LEU A 225 3.33 17.56 5.73
N ASN A 226 3.11 16.25 5.61
CA ASN A 226 4.08 15.32 5.04
C ASN A 226 3.59 14.87 3.67
N GLU A 227 4.45 14.85 2.67
CA GLU A 227 4.10 14.45 1.32
C GLU A 227 5.17 13.51 0.76
N LEU A 228 4.72 12.53 -0.01
CA LEU A 228 5.57 11.64 -0.78
C LEU A 228 5.32 11.93 -2.25
N SER A 229 6.38 12.12 -3.04
CA SER A 229 6.24 12.31 -4.48
C SER A 229 5.67 11.07 -5.15
N ASP A 230 5.08 11.26 -6.32
CA ASP A 230 4.42 10.24 -7.12
C ASP A 230 5.26 9.02 -7.52
N ASP A 231 6.58 9.16 -7.52
CA ASP A 231 7.58 8.13 -7.82
C ASP A 231 8.31 7.64 -6.56
N TRP A 232 7.89 8.13 -5.40
CA TRP A 232 8.49 7.90 -4.08
C TRP A 232 9.96 8.29 -3.96
N SER A 233 10.49 9.08 -4.90
CA SER A 233 11.88 9.53 -4.87
C SER A 233 12.12 10.63 -3.84
N THR A 234 11.07 11.36 -3.48
CA THR A 234 11.16 12.55 -2.63
C THR A 234 10.09 12.53 -1.55
N PHE A 235 10.53 12.67 -0.29
CA PHE A 235 9.66 12.90 0.85
C PHE A 235 9.83 14.33 1.33
N SER A 236 8.74 15.07 1.47
CA SER A 236 8.76 16.45 1.97
C SER A 236 7.96 16.58 3.25
N GLN A 237 8.40 17.49 4.12
CA GLN A 237 7.70 17.79 5.36
C GLN A 237 7.76 19.28 5.67
N SER A 238 6.65 19.83 6.16
CA SER A 238 6.56 21.19 6.68
C SER A 238 5.73 21.23 7.94
N ASN A 239 6.02 22.20 8.82
CA ASN A 239 5.25 22.43 10.04
C ASN A 239 5.37 23.89 10.46
N LYS A 240 4.26 24.63 10.36
CA LYS A 240 4.21 26.07 10.68
C LYS A 240 4.36 26.36 12.17
N ASP A 241 4.04 25.39 13.03
CA ASP A 241 4.06 25.54 14.48
C ASP A 241 5.45 25.23 15.08
N LYS A 242 6.42 24.83 14.25
CA LYS A 242 7.77 24.47 14.68
C LYS A 242 8.77 25.56 14.38
N ASP A 243 9.70 25.74 15.32
CA ASP A 243 10.83 26.64 15.15
C ASP A 243 11.69 26.18 13.96
N ARG A 244 11.74 27.01 12.92
CA ARG A 244 12.50 26.78 11.70
C ARG A 244 13.98 26.52 11.98
N ASN A 245 14.60 27.35 12.80
CA ASN A 245 16.04 27.28 13.05
C ASN A 245 16.40 25.97 13.75
N LYS A 246 15.55 25.52 14.67
CA LYS A 246 15.69 24.23 15.33
C LYS A 246 15.55 23.06 14.35
N LEU A 247 14.51 23.06 13.50
CA LEU A 247 14.33 22.00 12.49
C LEU A 247 15.50 21.95 11.50
N LEU A 248 15.91 23.11 11.01
CA LEU A 248 17.03 23.21 10.08
C LEU A 248 18.34 22.73 10.72
N ALA A 249 18.59 23.07 11.99
CA ALA A 249 19.75 22.57 12.72
C ALA A 249 19.70 21.04 12.89
N GLU A 250 18.54 20.49 13.26
CA GLU A 250 18.34 19.04 13.40
C GLU A 250 18.61 18.30 12.07
N PHE A 251 18.06 18.77 10.95
CA PHE A 251 18.26 18.08 9.66
C PHE A 251 19.67 18.29 9.08
N LYS A 252 20.29 19.45 9.31
CA LYS A 252 21.70 19.65 8.97
C LYS A 252 22.61 18.71 9.75
N GLU A 253 22.30 18.44 11.02
CA GLU A 253 23.05 17.47 11.81
C GLU A 253 22.80 16.03 11.36
N GLU A 254 21.57 15.66 10.97
CA GLU A 254 21.29 14.37 10.34
C GLU A 254 22.13 14.19 9.07
N LYS A 255 22.20 15.21 8.20
CA LYS A 255 23.04 15.19 6.99
C LYS A 255 24.54 15.09 7.31
N LYS A 256 25.02 15.84 8.31
CA LYS A 256 26.44 15.82 8.73
C LYS A 256 26.85 14.48 9.32
N SER A 257 26.00 13.88 10.15
CA SER A 257 26.25 12.56 10.75
C SER A 257 26.06 11.40 9.76
N GLY A 258 25.44 11.66 8.61
CA GLY A 258 25.01 10.63 7.66
C GLY A 258 23.88 9.77 8.22
N THR A 259 23.05 10.34 9.09
CA THR A 259 21.84 9.69 9.61
C THR A 259 20.79 9.65 8.51
N ARG A 260 20.20 8.48 8.30
CA ARG A 260 19.17 8.24 7.27
C ARG A 260 17.89 7.76 7.92
N ARG A 261 16.77 7.92 7.23
CA ARG A 261 15.43 7.59 7.75
C ARG A 261 14.84 6.43 6.99
N ALA A 262 14.73 5.27 7.64
CA ALA A 262 13.91 4.17 7.13
C ALA A 262 12.44 4.56 7.30
N THR A 263 11.76 4.87 6.19
CA THR A 263 10.46 5.53 6.21
C THR A 263 9.33 4.55 5.91
N PHE A 264 8.40 4.43 6.86
CA PHE A 264 7.20 3.61 6.77
C PHE A 264 5.95 4.51 6.78
N ALA A 265 5.50 4.95 5.61
CA ALA A 265 4.39 5.89 5.49
C ALA A 265 3.07 5.25 5.96
N GLN A 266 2.32 5.99 6.77
CA GLN A 266 0.98 5.60 7.18
C GLN A 266 -0.01 5.77 6.02
N TYR A 267 -0.84 4.77 5.80
CA TYR A 267 -1.99 4.84 4.90
C TYR A 267 -3.18 4.09 5.49
N ARG A 268 -4.32 4.24 4.81
CA ARG A 268 -5.52 3.48 5.10
C ARG A 268 -5.68 2.44 4.01
N ASP A 269 -5.72 1.15 4.36
CA ASP A 269 -5.95 0.09 3.38
C ASP A 269 -7.38 0.15 2.83
N HIS A 270 -7.65 -0.64 1.78
CA HIS A 270 -8.97 -0.72 1.16
C HIS A 270 -10.09 -1.01 2.17
N LEU A 271 -9.83 -1.78 3.24
CA LEU A 271 -10.79 -2.08 4.31
C LEU A 271 -10.96 -0.96 5.34
N GLY A 272 -10.28 0.16 5.17
CA GLY A 272 -10.36 1.29 6.06
C GLY A 272 -9.41 1.19 7.27
N PHE A 273 -8.54 0.18 7.35
CA PHE A 273 -7.62 0.03 8.48
C PHE A 273 -6.33 0.83 8.26
N ILE A 274 -5.82 1.38 9.35
CA ILE A 274 -4.51 2.04 9.32
C ILE A 274 -3.41 0.98 9.16
N ARG A 275 -2.50 1.23 8.22
CA ARG A 275 -1.31 0.44 7.91
C ARG A 275 -0.09 1.34 7.75
N TYR A 276 1.09 0.73 7.77
CA TYR A 276 2.37 1.39 7.51
C TYR A 276 3.13 0.61 6.46
N ARG A 277 3.49 1.25 5.35
CA ARG A 277 4.28 0.64 4.28
C ARG A 277 5.65 1.26 4.19
N PHE A 278 6.67 0.42 4.00
CA PHE A 278 8.00 0.91 3.66
C PHE A 278 8.05 1.58 2.28
N VAL A 279 8.49 2.83 2.25
CA VAL A 279 8.59 3.63 1.02
C VAL A 279 10.04 3.97 0.65
N GLY A 280 10.99 3.47 1.45
CA GLY A 280 12.42 3.59 1.21
C GLY A 280 13.20 4.20 2.37
N VAL A 281 14.52 4.31 2.17
CA VAL A 281 15.45 4.99 3.06
C VAL A 281 15.73 6.38 2.49
N PHE A 282 15.56 7.41 3.32
CA PHE A 282 15.64 8.81 2.91
C PHE A 282 16.76 9.57 3.63
N GLU A 283 17.39 10.47 2.90
CA GLU A 283 18.38 11.42 3.41
C GLU A 283 17.89 12.85 3.29
N TYR A 284 18.19 13.69 4.29
CA TYR A 284 17.92 15.12 4.17
C TYR A 284 18.71 15.72 3.00
N ASP A 285 18.00 16.38 2.10
CA ASP A 285 18.59 16.95 0.89
C ASP A 285 18.68 18.47 1.01
N SER A 286 17.54 19.13 1.05
CA SER A 286 17.41 20.58 0.92
C SER A 286 16.18 21.10 1.66
N PHE A 287 16.03 22.42 1.71
CA PHE A 287 14.78 23.04 2.11
C PHE A 287 14.53 24.28 1.25
N GLU A 288 13.27 24.67 1.14
CA GLU A 288 12.86 25.91 0.50
C GLU A 288 11.87 26.65 1.40
N ASN A 289 11.71 27.95 1.17
CA ASN A 289 10.62 28.73 1.76
C ASN A 289 9.64 29.11 0.65
N LYS A 290 8.41 28.59 0.71
CA LYS A 290 7.32 28.94 -0.20
C LYS A 290 6.24 29.68 0.56
N ASN A 291 6.02 30.94 0.21
CA ASN A 291 4.99 31.79 0.82
C ASN A 291 5.04 31.81 2.36
N GLY A 292 6.23 31.88 2.94
CA GLY A 292 6.43 31.88 4.39
C GLY A 292 6.37 30.50 5.05
N ILE A 293 6.26 29.42 4.27
CA ILE A 293 6.26 28.04 4.76
C ILE A 293 7.60 27.39 4.40
N ASP A 294 8.33 26.94 5.42
CA ASP A 294 9.54 26.14 5.20
C ASP A 294 9.18 24.68 4.91
N ILE A 295 9.63 24.20 3.76
CA ILE A 295 9.43 22.84 3.29
C ILE A 295 10.79 22.16 3.23
N PHE A 296 10.93 21.04 3.94
CA PHE A 296 12.17 20.28 4.03
C PHE A 296 12.07 19.02 3.18
N TYR A 297 13.01 18.85 2.27
CA TYR A 297 13.06 17.75 1.32
C TYR A 297 14.05 16.68 1.76
N HIS A 298 13.63 15.44 1.60
CA HIS A 298 14.45 14.26 1.77
C HIS A 298 14.39 13.44 0.50
N ARG A 299 15.55 13.01 0.00
CA ARG A 299 15.65 12.20 -1.21
C ARG A 299 15.80 10.74 -0.82
N ARG A 300 15.09 9.85 -1.51
CA ARG A 300 15.25 8.40 -1.36
C ARG A 300 16.64 8.00 -1.87
N VAL A 301 17.36 7.27 -1.05
CA VAL A 301 18.73 6.79 -1.35
C VAL A 301 18.82 5.27 -1.41
N GLN A 302 17.84 4.54 -0.84
CA GLN A 302 17.73 3.09 -0.94
C GLN A 302 16.24 2.69 -1.01
N ASP A 303 15.96 1.61 -1.71
CA ASP A 303 14.66 0.96 -1.85
C ASP A 303 14.52 -0.27 -0.94
N GLU A 304 15.59 -0.64 -0.23
CA GLU A 304 15.62 -1.70 0.75
C GLU A 304 16.34 -1.31 2.06
N VAL A 305 16.05 -2.06 3.12
CA VAL A 305 16.70 -1.98 4.42
C VAL A 305 17.08 -3.38 4.89
N LYS A 306 18.25 -3.51 5.52
CA LYS A 306 18.69 -4.76 6.12
C LYS A 306 17.83 -5.09 7.34
N ILE A 307 17.41 -6.35 7.45
CA ILE A 307 16.73 -6.86 8.63
C ILE A 307 17.78 -7.18 9.70
N VAL A 308 17.62 -6.57 10.87
CA VAL A 308 18.51 -6.76 12.01
C VAL A 308 18.03 -7.96 12.82
N HIS A 309 18.77 -9.04 12.73
CA HIS A 309 18.56 -10.22 13.55
C HIS A 309 19.19 -10.02 14.92
N PRO A 310 18.49 -10.37 16.02
CA PRO A 310 19.11 -10.39 17.34
C PRO A 310 20.33 -11.31 17.29
N LYS A 311 21.47 -10.85 17.80
CA LYS A 311 22.65 -11.71 17.93
C LYS A 311 22.26 -12.89 18.81
N LYS A 312 22.33 -14.11 18.26
CA LYS A 312 22.25 -15.33 19.07
C LYS A 312 23.46 -15.29 20.01
N ASN A 313 23.21 -15.10 21.30
CA ASN A 313 24.20 -15.39 22.34
C ASN A 313 24.45 -16.90 22.39
#